data_AF-A0A9X1TZS0-F1
#
_entry.id   AF-A0A9X1TZS0-F1
#
_cell.length_a   1.000
_cell.length_b   1.000
_cell.length_c   1.000
_cell.angle_alpha   90.00
_cell.angle_beta   90.00
_cell.angle_gamma   90.00
#
_symmetry.space_group_name_H-M   'P 1'
#
loop_
_entity.id
_entity.type
_entity.pdbx_description
1 polymer ?
#
loop_
_entity_poly.entity_id
_entity_poly.type
_entity_poly.pdbx_seq_one_letter_code
_entity_poly.pdbx_strand_id
1 'polypeptide(L)' 'MMEQCDIKDLVNVEVKGNAIVIEPATQSPRAGWEQQFELANKGSEEDLMEGFSNEFDDAEWTW' A
#
# COMPACT_ATOMS: atom_id res chain seq x y z
N MET A 1 10.73 -22.50 10.77
CA MET A 1 10.47 -21.46 11.79
C MET A 1 9.19 -20.70 11.46
N MET A 2 9.07 -20.04 10.30
CA MET A 2 7.82 -19.36 9.88
C MET A 2 6.61 -20.32 9.73
N GLU A 3 6.81 -21.52 9.18
CA GLU A 3 5.75 -22.53 9.04
C GLU A 3 5.15 -22.97 10.38
N GLN A 4 5.92 -22.94 11.47
CA GLN A 4 5.45 -23.31 12.81
C GLN A 4 4.49 -22.26 13.40
N CYS A 5 4.43 -21.08 12.78
CA CYS A 5 3.56 -19.97 13.15
C CYS A 5 2.44 -19.77 12.11
N ASP A 6 2.24 -20.70 11.18
CA ASP A 6 1.27 -20.60 10.06
C ASP A 6 1.46 -19.37 9.17
N ILE A 7 2.68 -18.81 9.15
CA ILE A 7 3.03 -17.68 8.30
C ILE A 7 3.43 -18.21 6.92
N LYS A 8 2.73 -17.75 5.88
CA LYS A 8 3.03 -18.03 4.47
C LYS A 8 3.70 -16.83 3.81
N ASP A 9 2.89 -15.85 3.39
CA ASP A 9 3.34 -14.77 2.51
C ASP A 9 3.21 -13.38 3.16
N LEU A 10 2.23 -13.20 4.05
CA LEU A 10 1.88 -11.91 4.62
C LEU A 10 1.70 -12.02 6.14
N VAL A 11 2.09 -10.95 6.84
CA VAL A 11 1.98 -10.81 8.29
C VAL A 11 1.38 -9.47 8.67
N ASN A 12 0.67 -9.43 9.80
CA ASN A 12 0.39 -8.18 10.50
C ASN A 12 1.53 -7.91 11.47
N VAL A 13 1.85 -6.63 11.65
CA VAL A 13 2.88 -6.17 12.58
C VAL A 13 2.26 -5.13 13.51
N GLU A 14 2.35 -5.38 14.82
CA GLU A 14 1.80 -4.48 15.85
C GLU A 14 2.87 -4.22 16.92
N VAL A 15 2.94 -2.98 17.43
CA VAL A 15 3.78 -2.65 18.59
C VAL A 15 2.95 -2.79 19.86
N LYS A 16 3.35 -3.69 20.76
CA LYS A 16 2.75 -3.85 22.09
C LYS A 16 3.80 -3.58 23.17
N GLY A 17 3.74 -2.40 23.76
CA GLY A 17 4.70 -1.96 24.77
C GLY A 17 6.11 -1.85 24.19
N ASN A 18 7.03 -2.67 24.69
CA ASN A 18 8.42 -2.76 24.20
C ASN A 18 8.66 -3.92 23.23
N ALA A 19 7.60 -4.56 22.72
CA ALA A 19 7.69 -5.69 21.81
C ALA A 19 7.00 -5.41 20.46
N ILE A 20 7.51 -6.04 19.42
CA ILE A 20 6.85 -6.17 18.12
C ILE A 20 6.18 -7.54 18.09
N VAL A 21 4.87 -7.56 17.84
CA VAL A 21 4.09 -8.77 17.63
C VAL A 21 3.90 -8.95 16.14
N ILE A 22 4.25 -10.13 15.65
CA ILE A 22 4.10 -10.54 14.25
C ILE A 22 3.15 -11.73 14.23
N GLU A 23 2.08 -11.63 13.44
CA GLU A 23 1.07 -12.68 13.29
C GLU A 23 0.74 -12.91 11.80
N PRO A 24 0.28 -14.09 11.40
CA PRO A 24 -0.19 -14.32 10.04
C PRO A 24 -1.27 -13.31 9.64
N ALA A 25 -1.16 -12.73 8.45
CA ALA A 25 -2.19 -11.85 7.95
C ALA A 25 -3.50 -12.63 7.75
N THR A 26 -4.57 -12.20 8.41
CA THR A 26 -5.91 -12.79 8.30
C THR A 26 -6.71 -12.20 7.15
N GLN A 27 -6.30 -11.05 6.63
CA GLN A 27 -6.90 -10.37 5.50
C GLN A 27 -5.82 -9.87 4.53
N SER A 28 -6.17 -9.82 3.25
CA SER A 28 -5.31 -9.15 2.27
C SER A 28 -5.24 -7.66 2.59
N PRO A 29 -4.04 -7.05 2.68
CA PRO A 29 -3.88 -5.61 2.91
C PRO A 29 -4.63 -4.75 1.88
N ARG A 30 -4.88 -5.30 0.69
CA ARG A 30 -5.60 -4.64 -0.41
C ARG A 30 -7.01 -5.18 -0.61
N ALA A 31 -7.60 -5.81 0.40
CA ALA A 31 -8.99 -6.26 0.33
C ALA A 31 -9.90 -5.07 -0.06
N GLY A 32 -10.75 -5.28 -1.06
CA GLY A 32 -11.67 -4.26 -1.57
C GLY A 32 -11.06 -3.23 -2.54
N TRP A 33 -9.74 -3.23 -2.76
CA TRP A 33 -9.11 -2.28 -3.68
C TRP A 33 -9.62 -2.42 -5.11
N GLU A 34 -9.77 -3.65 -5.61
CA GLU A 34 -10.30 -3.91 -6.95
C GLU A 34 -11.64 -3.19 -7.19
N GLN A 35 -12.58 -3.34 -6.25
CA GLN A 35 -13.86 -2.66 -6.31
C GLN A 35 -13.73 -1.14 -6.22
N GLN A 36 -12.81 -0.61 -5.39
CA GLN A 36 -12.57 0.83 -5.31
C GLN A 36 -11.97 1.38 -6.61
N PHE A 37 -11.08 0.63 -7.27
CA PHE A 37 -10.51 0.99 -8.57
C PHE A 37 -11.58 1.01 -9.67
N GLU A 38 -12.49 0.04 -9.69
CA GLU A 38 -13.63 0.04 -10.62
C GLU A 38 -14.57 1.24 -10.42
N LEU A 39 -14.76 1.68 -9.17
CA LEU A 39 -15.55 2.86 -8.86
C LEU A 39 -14.82 4.16 -9.22
N ALA A 40 -13.51 4.23 -8.99
CA ALA A 40 -12.68 5.38 -9.32
C ALA A 40 -12.67 5.65 -10.84
N ASN A 41 -12.68 4.60 -11.66
CA ASN A 41 -12.72 4.70 -13.12
C ASN A 41 -14.07 5.24 -13.68
N LYS A 42 -15.06 5.50 -12.81
CA LYS A 42 -16.32 6.16 -13.18
C LYS A 42 -16.30 7.67 -12.91
N GLY A 43 -15.21 8.19 -12.34
CA GLY A 43 -14.97 9.62 -12.12
C GLY A 43 -14.47 10.33 -13.38
N SER A 44 -14.24 11.64 -13.27
CA SER A 44 -13.59 12.44 -14.30
C SER A 44 -12.13 12.01 -14.50
N GLU A 45 -11.65 11.98 -15.75
CA GLU A 45 -10.22 11.82 -16.09
C GLU A 45 -9.44 13.15 -15.94
N GLU A 46 -9.98 14.11 -15.20
CA GLU A 46 -9.28 15.36 -14.91
C GLU A 46 -7.94 15.08 -14.24
N ASP A 47 -6.87 15.56 -14.86
CA ASP A 47 -5.55 15.58 -14.26
C ASP A 47 -5.55 16.60 -13.12
N LEU A 48 -5.76 16.10 -11.90
CA LEU A 48 -5.77 16.91 -10.68
C LEU A 48 -4.38 17.51 -10.36
N MET A 49 -3.34 17.08 -11.06
CA MET A 49 -1.96 17.55 -10.91
C MET A 49 -1.54 18.46 -12.08
N GLU A 50 -2.44 18.81 -13.00
CA GLU A 50 -2.13 19.70 -14.12
C GLU A 50 -1.57 21.04 -13.62
N GLY A 51 -0.37 21.39 -14.08
CA GLY A 51 0.33 22.62 -13.70
C GLY A 51 1.09 22.56 -12.36
N PHE A 52 1.06 21.41 -11.67
CA PHE A 52 1.87 21.19 -10.47
C PHE A 52 3.25 20.65 -10.87
N SER A 53 4.28 21.51 -10.88
CA SER A 53 5.67 21.06 -10.99
C SER A 53 6.33 21.04 -9.62
N ASN A 54 7.28 20.12 -9.43
CA ASN A 54 8.16 20.13 -8.28
C ASN A 54 9.62 20.11 -8.73
N GLU A 55 10.54 20.50 -7.83
CA GLU A 55 11.98 20.55 -8.15
C GLU A 55 12.57 19.18 -8.54
N PHE A 56 11.98 18.07 -8.08
CA PHE A 56 12.44 16.72 -8.42
C PHE A 56 12.21 16.41 -9.91
N ASP A 57 11.09 16.86 -10.48
CA ASP A 57 10.76 16.68 -11.91
C ASP A 57 11.79 17.34 -12.83
N ASP A 58 12.42 18.44 -12.39
CA ASP A 58 13.38 19.23 -13.17
C ASP A 58 14.84 18.88 -12.87
N ALA A 59 15.19 18.62 -11.60
CA ALA A 59 16.58 18.55 -11.15
C ALA A 59 17.10 17.12 -10.92
N GLU A 60 16.22 16.16 -10.65
CA GLU A 60 16.61 14.86 -10.12
C GLU A 60 16.12 13.67 -10.94
N TRP A 61 15.10 13.85 -11.80
CA TRP A 61 14.62 12.76 -12.66
C TRP A 61 15.63 12.38 -13.74
N THR A 62 16.20 11.17 -13.65
CA THR A 62 17.02 10.55 -14.70
C THR A 62 16.47 9.17 -15.05
N TRP A 63 16.31 8.87 -16.35
CA TRP A 63 15.88 7.56 -16.88
C TRP A 63 16.92 6.46 -16.68
#